data_AF-A0A093ZGY1-F1
#
_entry.id   AF-A0A093ZGY1-F1
#
_cell.length_a   1.000
_cell.length_b   1.000
_cell.length_c   1.000
_cell.angle_alpha   90.00
_cell.angle_beta   90.00
_cell.angle_gamma   90.00
#
_symmetry.space_group_name_H-M   'P 1'
#
loop_
_entity.id
_entity.type
_entity.pdbx_description
1 polymer ?
#
loop_
_entity_poly.entity_id
_entity_poly.type
_entity_poly.pdbx_seq_one_letter_code
_entity_poly.pdbx_strand_id
1 'polypeptide(L)'
;MAFNGSTPSLLPPNDSGSSSLSSSQLLSASMASSTSSRHGSSQISKIYRQSSTLFLTRRLPESLSTIIPVITAPTTTDSNGNVSVVDQAPIAKSSRTTRIKVWSLYLTILNAIVELDGEEGKAAFGTQEWRNLVTKVRDGIVWEEVVQNGYRGVEGDVDADVVINLATLLLAHARTQHLNQQRLEAYLAAARTPNLDLTGRFNESSIRGASPTRSVGTDTPRDLNARVKILELYTLHVLLRNDEWEYARDFISSSEVLDEERRDAFLAALQSLEDEREEAAQREQDLAREKEEKLKADLEEARKRRIESEEREARRLEEQREARRLEEQRGARAGSEVDYGVDSSHPVQSNGSANGKANGSAGGKSSPSKPAAA
;
A
#
# COMPACT_ATOMS: atom_id res chain seq x y z
N MET A 1 -19.78 -88.44 19.83
CA MET A 1 -19.82 -88.52 21.31
C MET A 1 -20.55 -87.30 21.81
N ALA A 2 -21.46 -87.44 22.77
CA ALA A 2 -22.32 -86.36 23.26
C ALA A 2 -22.40 -86.40 24.79
N PHE A 3 -22.34 -85.23 25.43
CA PHE A 3 -22.73 -84.92 26.81
C PHE A 3 -23.12 -83.41 26.82
N ASN A 4 -24.34 -83.04 27.22
CA ASN A 4 -24.71 -82.49 28.55
C ASN A 4 -23.70 -81.44 29.09
N GLY A 5 -24.06 -80.26 29.64
CA GLY A 5 -25.32 -79.59 30.01
C GLY A 5 -24.95 -78.33 30.85
N SER A 6 -25.80 -77.42 31.33
CA SER A 6 -27.27 -77.21 31.26
C SER A 6 -27.56 -75.71 31.55
N THR A 7 -28.83 -75.26 31.56
CA THR A 7 -29.23 -73.90 32.00
C THR A 7 -29.16 -73.73 33.53
N PRO A 8 -29.08 -72.47 34.02
CA PRO A 8 -30.22 -72.01 34.83
C PRO A 8 -30.70 -70.58 34.50
N SER A 9 -32.00 -70.37 34.73
CA SER A 9 -32.66 -69.06 34.70
C SER A 9 -32.44 -68.32 36.03
N LEU A 10 -32.25 -67.00 35.98
CA LEU A 10 -32.27 -66.14 37.17
C LEU A 10 -33.14 -64.89 36.93
N LEU A 11 -33.98 -64.60 37.91
CA LEU A 11 -34.94 -63.50 37.94
C LEU A 11 -34.25 -62.15 38.20
N PRO A 12 -34.84 -61.02 37.78
CA PRO A 12 -34.36 -59.69 38.14
C PRO A 12 -34.84 -59.30 39.56
N PRO A 13 -33.99 -58.68 40.40
CA PRO A 13 -34.44 -57.91 41.55
C PRO A 13 -34.88 -56.52 41.07
N ASN A 14 -36.15 -56.19 41.28
CA ASN A 14 -36.64 -54.82 41.21
C ASN A 14 -36.49 -54.19 42.61
N ASP A 15 -35.59 -53.22 42.76
CA ASP A 15 -35.64 -52.29 43.89
C ASP A 15 -35.25 -50.87 43.47
N SER A 16 -35.78 -49.89 44.20
CA SER A 16 -35.95 -48.51 43.76
C SER A 16 -34.84 -47.61 44.31
N GLY A 17 -34.01 -47.05 43.43
CA GLY A 17 -32.91 -46.15 43.79
C GLY A 17 -32.81 -44.98 42.81
N SER A 18 -32.61 -43.77 43.34
CA SER A 18 -32.75 -42.53 42.57
C SER A 18 -31.57 -42.18 41.67
N SER A 19 -31.86 -41.30 40.69
CA SER A 19 -30.98 -40.21 40.23
C SER A 19 -29.55 -40.53 39.76
N SER A 20 -29.33 -40.52 38.43
CA SER A 20 -28.22 -39.80 37.74
C SER A 20 -27.82 -40.46 36.41
N LEU A 21 -28.59 -40.21 35.34
CA LEU A 21 -28.20 -40.59 33.96
C LEU A 21 -28.18 -39.42 32.96
N SER A 22 -28.58 -38.21 33.36
CA SER A 22 -28.55 -37.01 32.50
C SER A 22 -27.18 -36.34 32.40
N SER A 23 -26.25 -36.64 33.32
CA SER A 23 -24.96 -35.95 33.44
C SER A 23 -23.93 -36.35 32.37
N SER A 24 -24.08 -37.53 31.75
CA SER A 24 -23.09 -38.09 30.83
C SER A 24 -23.16 -37.53 29.40
N GLN A 25 -24.31 -37.00 28.98
CA GLN A 25 -24.47 -36.43 27.63
C GLN A 25 -23.85 -35.02 27.50
N LEU A 26 -23.77 -34.27 28.61
CA LEU A 26 -23.16 -32.93 28.63
C LEU A 26 -21.64 -32.96 28.43
N LEU A 27 -20.97 -34.02 28.88
CA LEU A 27 -19.54 -34.23 28.66
C LEU A 27 -19.21 -34.48 27.18
N SER A 28 -20.05 -35.22 26.45
CA SER A 28 -19.85 -35.49 25.02
C SER A 28 -19.84 -34.22 24.14
N ALA A 29 -20.62 -33.21 24.51
CA ALA A 29 -20.62 -31.91 23.84
C ALA A 29 -19.28 -31.15 24.01
N SER A 30 -18.58 -31.35 25.13
CA SER A 30 -17.25 -30.78 25.38
C SER A 30 -16.15 -31.41 24.52
N MET A 31 -16.31 -32.67 24.10
CA MET A 31 -15.36 -33.34 23.21
C MET A 31 -15.48 -32.80 21.78
N ALA A 32 -16.71 -32.59 21.29
CA ALA A 32 -17.00 -32.15 19.93
C ALA A 32 -16.48 -30.72 19.61
N SER A 33 -16.45 -29.84 20.61
CA SER A 33 -15.84 -28.50 20.47
C SER A 33 -14.31 -28.56 20.39
N SER A 34 -13.67 -29.58 21.00
CA SER A 34 -12.22 -29.80 20.89
C SER A 34 -11.78 -30.38 19.53
N THR A 35 -12.64 -31.16 18.86
CA THR A 35 -12.36 -31.67 17.50
C THR A 35 -12.61 -30.61 16.43
N SER A 36 -13.64 -29.77 16.59
CA SER A 36 -13.92 -28.64 15.69
C SER A 36 -12.78 -27.63 15.63
N SER A 37 -12.23 -27.21 16.77
CA SER A 37 -11.08 -26.28 16.84
C SER A 37 -9.78 -26.85 16.24
N ARG A 38 -9.54 -28.17 16.39
CA ARG A 38 -8.45 -28.88 15.68
C ARG A 38 -8.66 -28.92 14.16
N HIS A 39 -9.89 -29.10 13.69
CA HIS A 39 -10.19 -29.07 12.26
C HIS A 39 -10.06 -27.67 11.66
N GLY A 40 -10.52 -26.63 12.36
CA GLY A 40 -10.40 -25.23 11.96
C GLY A 40 -8.95 -24.76 11.82
N SER A 41 -8.09 -25.07 12.81
CA SER A 41 -6.66 -24.72 12.75
C SER A 41 -5.90 -25.46 11.64
N SER A 42 -6.27 -26.70 11.34
CA SER A 42 -5.78 -27.43 10.15
C SER A 42 -6.20 -26.75 8.85
N GLN A 43 -7.47 -26.33 8.75
CA GLN A 43 -7.99 -25.65 7.56
C GLN A 43 -7.35 -24.28 7.33
N ILE A 44 -7.19 -23.45 8.37
CA ILE A 44 -6.46 -22.17 8.30
C ILE A 44 -5.03 -22.40 7.81
N SER A 45 -4.35 -23.44 8.30
CA SER A 45 -2.99 -23.78 7.88
C SER A 45 -2.89 -24.23 6.41
N LYS A 46 -3.91 -24.91 5.87
CA LYS A 46 -4.00 -25.26 4.45
C LYS A 46 -4.22 -24.03 3.58
N ILE A 47 -5.19 -23.18 3.95
CA ILE A 47 -5.53 -21.94 3.23
C ILE A 47 -4.32 -21.00 3.21
N TYR A 48 -3.61 -20.82 4.33
CA TYR A 48 -2.37 -20.06 4.39
C TYR A 48 -1.32 -20.59 3.41
N ARG A 49 -1.07 -21.91 3.38
CA ARG A 49 -0.10 -22.52 2.44
C ARG A 49 -0.51 -22.31 0.99
N GLN A 50 -1.78 -22.52 0.66
CA GLN A 50 -2.31 -22.32 -0.68
C GLN A 50 -2.20 -20.86 -1.15
N SER A 51 -2.65 -19.91 -0.33
CA SER A 51 -2.54 -18.47 -0.60
C SER A 51 -1.07 -18.04 -0.74
N SER A 52 -0.17 -18.56 0.10
CA SER A 52 1.27 -18.31 0.02
C SER A 52 1.89 -18.85 -1.28
N THR A 53 1.53 -20.05 -1.73
CA THR A 53 1.98 -20.58 -3.03
C THR A 53 1.44 -19.76 -4.20
N LEU A 54 0.19 -19.29 -4.13
CA LEU A 54 -0.39 -18.39 -5.15
C LEU A 54 0.33 -17.04 -5.18
N PHE A 55 0.66 -16.46 -4.01
CA PHE A 55 1.45 -15.24 -3.91
C PHE A 55 2.84 -15.39 -4.55
N LEU A 56 3.57 -16.45 -4.19
CA LEU A 56 4.90 -16.74 -4.74
C LEU A 56 4.89 -17.01 -6.26
N THR A 57 3.77 -17.43 -6.82
CA THR A 57 3.57 -17.61 -8.27
C THR A 57 2.99 -16.37 -8.97
N ARG A 58 3.00 -15.21 -8.29
CA ARG A 58 2.45 -13.91 -8.75
C ARG A 58 0.95 -13.93 -9.08
N ARG A 59 0.21 -14.94 -8.62
CA ARG A 59 -1.24 -15.08 -8.75
C ARG A 59 -1.96 -14.30 -7.64
N LEU A 60 -1.78 -12.98 -7.67
CA LEU A 60 -2.24 -12.08 -6.61
C LEU A 60 -3.77 -12.07 -6.41
N PRO A 61 -4.62 -12.03 -7.47
CA PRO A 61 -6.07 -12.09 -7.30
C PRO A 61 -6.54 -13.38 -6.62
N GLU A 62 -6.00 -14.54 -7.03
CA GLU A 62 -6.36 -15.82 -6.44
C GLU A 62 -5.78 -15.98 -5.03
N SER A 63 -4.58 -15.46 -4.77
CA SER A 63 -3.97 -15.45 -3.43
C SER A 63 -4.80 -14.64 -2.43
N LEU A 64 -5.27 -13.45 -2.84
CA LEU A 64 -6.14 -12.58 -2.05
C LEU A 64 -7.51 -13.23 -1.82
N SER A 65 -8.16 -13.72 -2.87
CA SER A 65 -9.45 -14.42 -2.79
C SER A 65 -9.38 -15.66 -1.88
N THR A 66 -8.24 -16.37 -1.89
CA THR A 66 -8.02 -17.54 -1.03
C THR A 66 -7.89 -17.17 0.45
N ILE A 67 -7.31 -16.01 0.81
CA ILE A 67 -7.06 -15.64 2.21
C ILE A 67 -8.23 -14.90 2.87
N ILE A 68 -9.02 -14.14 2.10
CA ILE A 68 -10.19 -13.36 2.57
C ILE A 68 -11.13 -14.16 3.51
N PRO A 69 -11.56 -15.39 3.19
CA PRO A 69 -12.50 -16.15 4.04
C PRO A 69 -11.97 -16.53 5.44
N VAL A 70 -10.66 -16.41 5.69
CA VAL A 70 -10.04 -16.67 6.99
C VAL A 70 -9.96 -15.41 7.85
N ILE A 71 -9.81 -14.25 7.21
CA ILE A 71 -9.64 -12.94 7.86
C ILE A 71 -10.94 -12.16 8.01
N THR A 72 -11.98 -12.47 7.23
CA THR A 72 -13.30 -11.81 7.34
C THR A 72 -14.20 -12.57 8.32
N ALA A 73 -14.98 -11.84 9.12
CA ALA A 73 -16.00 -12.43 9.98
C ALA A 73 -17.15 -13.01 9.12
N PRO A 74 -17.67 -14.22 9.44
CA PRO A 74 -18.83 -14.76 8.73
C PRO A 74 -20.07 -13.91 9.04
N THR A 75 -20.51 -13.14 8.05
CA THR A 75 -21.79 -12.43 8.09
C THR A 75 -22.92 -13.41 7.79
N THR A 76 -24.01 -13.32 8.54
CA THR A 76 -25.26 -14.01 8.21
C THR A 76 -26.33 -12.96 7.96
N THR A 77 -26.93 -12.95 6.78
CA THR A 77 -28.07 -12.09 6.50
C THR A 77 -29.32 -12.73 7.11
N ASP A 78 -29.88 -12.12 8.15
CA ASP A 78 -31.15 -12.53 8.71
C ASP A 78 -32.32 -12.19 7.76
N SER A 79 -33.45 -12.90 7.88
CA SER A 79 -34.55 -12.90 6.90
C SER A 79 -35.21 -11.53 6.64
N ASN A 80 -34.87 -10.51 7.43
CA ASN A 80 -35.30 -9.13 7.25
C ASN A 80 -34.33 -8.31 6.36
N GLY A 81 -33.30 -8.93 5.77
CA GLY A 81 -32.30 -8.28 4.92
C GLY A 81 -31.22 -7.50 5.70
N ASN A 82 -31.23 -7.59 7.03
CA ASN A 82 -30.19 -7.02 7.87
C ASN A 82 -28.98 -7.97 7.90
N VAL A 83 -27.76 -7.43 7.95
CA VAL A 83 -26.52 -8.21 7.90
C VAL A 83 -25.90 -8.24 9.30
N SER A 84 -26.23 -9.28 10.06
CA SER A 84 -25.67 -9.49 11.40
C SER A 84 -24.32 -10.23 11.35
N VAL A 85 -23.31 -9.70 12.03
CA VAL A 85 -22.04 -10.41 12.27
C VAL A 85 -22.25 -11.37 13.45
N VAL A 86 -22.51 -12.65 13.16
CA VAL A 86 -22.91 -13.63 14.19
C VAL A 86 -21.71 -14.26 14.92
N ASP A 87 -20.51 -14.24 14.33
CA ASP A 87 -19.31 -14.81 14.96
C ASP A 87 -18.03 -14.06 14.58
N GLN A 88 -16.98 -14.19 15.41
CA GLN A 88 -15.65 -13.65 15.13
C GLN A 88 -15.01 -14.36 13.93
N ALA A 89 -14.16 -13.64 13.18
CA ALA A 89 -13.41 -14.23 12.08
C ALA A 89 -12.60 -15.47 12.53
N PRO A 90 -12.48 -16.52 11.69
CA PRO A 90 -11.80 -17.76 12.06
C PRO A 90 -10.38 -17.55 12.60
N ILE A 91 -9.66 -16.53 12.08
CA ILE A 91 -8.30 -16.21 12.51
C ILE A 91 -8.21 -15.69 13.96
N ALA A 92 -9.24 -15.00 14.48
CA ALA A 92 -9.28 -14.55 15.86
C ALA A 92 -9.23 -15.71 16.87
N LYS A 93 -9.77 -16.88 16.49
CA LYS A 93 -9.79 -18.10 17.31
C LYS A 93 -8.51 -18.95 17.17
N SER A 94 -7.59 -18.56 16.27
CA SER A 94 -6.34 -19.28 16.00
C SER A 94 -5.20 -18.91 16.97
N SER A 95 -4.11 -19.67 16.96
CA SER A 95 -2.93 -19.40 17.79
C SER A 95 -2.15 -18.16 17.32
N ARG A 96 -1.43 -17.50 18.26
CA ARG A 96 -0.58 -16.31 18.01
C ARG A 96 0.25 -16.45 16.74
N THR A 97 1.02 -17.54 16.62
CA THR A 97 1.90 -17.82 15.48
C THR A 97 1.15 -17.96 14.14
N THR A 98 -0.05 -18.55 14.14
CA THR A 98 -0.85 -18.69 12.92
C THR A 98 -1.50 -17.36 12.54
N ARG A 99 -2.02 -16.62 13.53
CA ARG A 99 -2.57 -15.27 13.37
C ARG A 99 -1.57 -14.31 12.75
N ILE A 100 -0.35 -14.21 13.33
CA ILE A 100 0.74 -13.38 12.79
C ILE A 100 1.02 -13.77 11.33
N LYS A 101 1.19 -15.05 11.02
CA LYS A 101 1.52 -15.50 9.65
C LYS A 101 0.44 -15.13 8.63
N VAL A 102 -0.83 -15.33 8.96
CA VAL A 102 -1.94 -15.02 8.06
C VAL A 102 -2.08 -13.52 7.83
N TRP A 103 -2.01 -12.70 8.89
CA TRP A 103 -2.09 -11.24 8.73
C TRP A 103 -0.87 -10.66 8.03
N SER A 104 0.35 -11.11 8.36
CA SER A 104 1.55 -10.70 7.62
C SER A 104 1.46 -11.05 6.14
N LEU A 105 1.00 -12.26 5.77
CA LEU A 105 0.77 -12.63 4.38
C LEU A 105 -0.28 -11.74 3.71
N TYR A 106 -1.40 -11.45 4.38
CA TYR A 106 -2.42 -10.53 3.85
C TYR A 106 -1.85 -9.13 3.57
N LEU A 107 -1.09 -8.57 4.52
CA LEU A 107 -0.45 -7.26 4.39
C LEU A 107 0.61 -7.24 3.28
N THR A 108 1.40 -8.32 3.13
CA THR A 108 2.36 -8.45 2.02
C THR A 108 1.66 -8.59 0.66
N ILE A 109 0.53 -9.30 0.58
CA ILE A 109 -0.31 -9.36 -0.64
C ILE A 109 -0.83 -7.95 -0.97
N LEU A 110 -1.35 -7.21 0.01
CA LEU A 110 -1.82 -5.83 -0.20
C LEU A 110 -0.68 -4.90 -0.65
N ASN A 111 0.51 -4.98 -0.04
CA ASN A 111 1.67 -4.20 -0.46
C ASN A 111 1.98 -4.46 -1.94
N ALA A 112 2.09 -5.73 -2.33
CA ALA A 112 2.38 -6.11 -3.71
C ALA A 112 1.30 -5.65 -4.70
N ILE A 113 0.03 -5.58 -4.29
CA ILE A 113 -1.09 -5.09 -5.14
C ILE A 113 -1.00 -3.57 -5.36
N VAL A 114 -0.56 -2.81 -4.36
CA VAL A 114 -0.38 -1.35 -4.49
C VAL A 114 0.91 -1.01 -5.26
N GLU A 115 1.92 -1.87 -5.20
CA GLU A 115 3.16 -1.79 -5.99
C GLU A 115 2.99 -2.21 -7.46
N LEU A 116 1.86 -2.82 -7.85
CA LEU A 116 1.59 -3.10 -9.27
C LEU A 116 1.43 -1.81 -10.08
N ASP A 117 1.96 -1.82 -11.31
CA ASP A 117 1.68 -0.79 -12.29
C ASP A 117 0.17 -0.61 -12.50
N GLY A 118 -0.24 0.63 -12.72
CA GLY A 118 -1.66 0.98 -12.81
C GLY A 118 -2.43 0.28 -13.93
N GLU A 119 -1.75 -0.24 -14.96
CA GLU A 119 -2.36 -1.09 -15.98
C GLU A 119 -2.39 -2.57 -15.60
N GLU A 120 -1.32 -3.10 -14.97
CA GLU A 120 -1.25 -4.50 -14.49
C GLU A 120 -2.29 -4.75 -13.39
N GLY A 121 -2.42 -3.84 -12.42
CA GLY A 121 -3.41 -3.93 -11.35
C GLY A 121 -4.86 -3.91 -11.86
N LYS A 122 -5.18 -3.03 -12.82
CA LYS A 122 -6.51 -2.99 -13.47
C LYS A 122 -6.77 -4.26 -14.29
N ALA A 123 -5.78 -4.81 -14.97
CA ALA A 123 -5.93 -6.03 -15.76
C ALA A 123 -6.15 -7.27 -14.89
N ALA A 124 -5.48 -7.35 -13.73
CA ALA A 124 -5.54 -8.51 -12.84
C ALA A 124 -6.80 -8.53 -11.94
N PHE A 125 -7.25 -7.37 -11.44
CA PHE A 125 -8.37 -7.28 -10.49
C PHE A 125 -9.63 -6.61 -11.07
N GLY A 126 -9.52 -5.92 -12.20
CA GLY A 126 -10.54 -4.99 -12.68
C GLY A 126 -10.39 -3.59 -12.07
N THR A 127 -10.75 -2.57 -12.85
CA THR A 127 -10.52 -1.15 -12.53
C THR A 127 -11.17 -0.66 -11.24
N GLN A 128 -12.32 -1.23 -10.86
CA GLN A 128 -13.04 -0.84 -9.63
C GLN A 128 -12.40 -1.47 -8.40
N GLU A 129 -12.20 -2.79 -8.40
CA GLU A 129 -11.64 -3.53 -7.26
C GLU A 129 -10.18 -3.14 -6.98
N TRP A 130 -9.34 -2.97 -8.00
CA TRP A 130 -7.98 -2.47 -7.80
C TRP A 130 -7.98 -1.09 -7.14
N ARG A 131 -8.84 -0.15 -7.62
CA ARG A 131 -8.95 1.18 -7.01
C ARG A 131 -9.47 1.10 -5.57
N ASN A 132 -10.45 0.24 -5.30
CA ASN A 132 -10.99 0.03 -3.96
C ASN A 132 -9.90 -0.48 -2.99
N LEU A 133 -9.09 -1.46 -3.42
CA LEU A 133 -7.99 -2.01 -2.63
C LEU A 133 -6.89 -0.96 -2.38
N VAL A 134 -6.47 -0.22 -3.40
CA VAL A 134 -5.48 0.87 -3.26
C VAL A 134 -6.01 1.94 -2.31
N THR A 135 -7.25 2.40 -2.46
CA THR A 135 -7.86 3.37 -1.54
C THR A 135 -7.94 2.84 -0.11
N LYS A 136 -8.34 1.58 0.09
CA LYS A 136 -8.41 0.92 1.41
C LYS A 136 -7.06 0.93 2.14
N VAL A 137 -5.96 0.69 1.42
CA VAL A 137 -4.60 0.77 1.97
C VAL A 137 -4.21 2.23 2.24
N ARG A 138 -4.44 3.14 1.28
CA ARG A 138 -4.04 4.56 1.36
C ARG A 138 -4.74 5.34 2.47
N ASP A 139 -5.99 4.97 2.76
CA ASP A 139 -6.84 5.60 3.76
C ASP A 139 -6.79 4.82 5.10
N GLY A 140 -5.94 3.79 5.20
CA GLY A 140 -5.63 3.06 6.43
C GLY A 140 -6.71 2.14 7.01
N ILE A 141 -7.83 1.95 6.30
CA ILE A 141 -8.96 1.08 6.70
C ILE A 141 -8.50 -0.36 7.00
N VAL A 142 -7.41 -0.82 6.37
CA VAL A 142 -6.76 -2.11 6.65
C VAL A 142 -6.36 -2.25 8.12
N TRP A 143 -5.96 -1.17 8.81
CA TRP A 143 -5.63 -1.23 10.24
C TRP A 143 -6.84 -1.64 11.08
N GLU A 144 -7.98 -0.98 10.87
CA GLU A 144 -9.22 -1.28 11.59
C GLU A 144 -9.71 -2.70 11.31
N GLU A 145 -9.58 -3.18 10.08
CA GLU A 145 -9.91 -4.56 9.70
C GLU A 145 -9.04 -5.58 10.44
N VAL A 146 -7.72 -5.35 10.55
CA VAL A 146 -6.82 -6.23 11.32
C VAL A 146 -7.21 -6.22 12.81
N VAL A 147 -7.42 -5.05 13.40
CA VAL A 147 -7.78 -4.89 14.81
C VAL A 147 -9.13 -5.56 15.10
N GLN A 148 -10.15 -5.28 14.30
CA GLN A 148 -11.51 -5.77 14.51
C GLN A 148 -11.60 -7.29 14.28
N ASN A 149 -11.15 -7.78 13.12
CA ASN A 149 -11.30 -9.19 12.76
C ASN A 149 -10.20 -10.09 13.35
N GLY A 150 -9.01 -9.56 13.62
CA GLY A 150 -7.88 -10.31 14.18
C GLY A 150 -7.80 -10.29 15.70
N TYR A 151 -8.15 -9.15 16.31
CA TYR A 151 -7.84 -8.82 17.70
C TYR A 151 -9.05 -8.27 18.49
N ARG A 152 -10.27 -8.52 18.00
CA ARG A 152 -11.55 -8.24 18.71
C ARG A 152 -11.79 -6.74 19.01
N GLY A 153 -11.21 -5.84 18.22
CA GLY A 153 -11.37 -4.39 18.43
C GLY A 153 -10.36 -3.78 19.42
N VAL A 154 -9.44 -4.58 19.99
CA VAL A 154 -8.46 -4.09 20.98
C VAL A 154 -7.11 -3.86 20.31
N GLU A 155 -6.73 -2.59 20.12
CA GLU A 155 -5.47 -2.23 19.44
C GLU A 155 -4.23 -2.73 20.20
N GLY A 156 -4.21 -2.66 21.53
CA GLY A 156 -3.10 -3.15 22.35
C GLY A 156 -2.89 -4.68 22.34
N ASP A 157 -3.85 -5.46 21.87
CA ASP A 157 -3.75 -6.92 21.74
C ASP A 157 -3.08 -7.33 20.40
N VAL A 158 -2.85 -6.38 19.48
CA VAL A 158 -2.22 -6.64 18.17
C VAL A 158 -0.76 -7.06 18.34
N ASP A 159 -0.37 -8.14 17.67
CA ASP A 159 1.01 -8.62 17.71
C ASP A 159 1.98 -7.61 17.10
N ALA A 160 3.07 -7.30 17.80
CA ALA A 160 4.07 -6.32 17.38
C ALA A 160 4.62 -6.57 15.95
N ASP A 161 4.82 -7.82 15.55
CA ASP A 161 5.21 -8.20 14.18
C ASP A 161 4.18 -7.71 13.12
N VAL A 162 2.89 -7.72 13.45
CA VAL A 162 1.78 -7.29 12.58
C VAL A 162 1.67 -5.76 12.59
N VAL A 163 1.88 -5.12 13.74
CA VAL A 163 1.95 -3.64 13.86
C VAL A 163 3.10 -3.09 13.01
N ILE A 164 4.27 -3.70 13.06
CA ILE A 164 5.43 -3.33 12.21
C ILE A 164 5.03 -3.40 10.72
N ASN A 165 4.41 -4.49 10.28
CA ASN A 165 4.00 -4.66 8.88
C ASN A 165 2.91 -3.67 8.46
N LEU A 166 1.94 -3.37 9.34
CA LEU A 166 0.93 -2.33 9.11
C LEU A 166 1.56 -0.94 9.00
N ALA A 167 2.41 -0.56 9.96
CA ALA A 167 3.08 0.74 9.98
C ALA A 167 3.96 0.95 8.75
N THR A 168 4.70 -0.08 8.31
CA THR A 168 5.48 -0.04 7.06
C THR A 168 4.60 0.08 5.82
N LEU A 169 3.47 -0.64 5.74
CA LEU A 169 2.53 -0.54 4.62
C LEU A 169 1.94 0.88 4.52
N LEU A 170 1.56 1.48 5.64
CA LEU A 170 1.06 2.86 5.70
C LEU A 170 2.17 3.88 5.43
N LEU A 171 3.39 3.65 5.90
CA LEU A 171 4.54 4.51 5.60
C LEU A 171 4.87 4.53 4.10
N ALA A 172 4.76 3.38 3.43
CA ALA A 172 4.98 3.30 1.98
C ALA A 172 3.87 3.99 1.17
N HIS A 173 2.60 3.76 1.53
CA HIS A 173 1.48 4.06 0.62
C HIS A 173 0.46 5.09 1.11
N ALA A 174 0.34 5.37 2.42
CA ALA A 174 -0.68 6.29 2.93
C ALA A 174 -0.43 7.74 2.51
N ARG A 175 -1.51 8.49 2.27
CA ARG A 175 -1.44 9.87 1.75
C ARG A 175 -0.87 10.87 2.76
N THR A 176 -1.07 10.60 4.06
CA THR A 176 -0.63 11.42 5.19
C THR A 176 -0.19 10.48 6.31
N GLN A 177 0.88 10.82 7.04
CA GLN A 177 1.37 9.95 8.12
C GLN A 177 0.73 10.23 9.49
N HIS A 178 -0.07 11.29 9.65
CA HIS A 178 -0.86 11.54 10.87
C HIS A 178 -1.76 10.36 11.28
N LEU A 179 -2.34 9.62 10.33
CA LEU A 179 -3.12 8.42 10.66
C LEU A 179 -2.22 7.31 11.22
N ASN A 180 -1.03 7.12 10.64
CA ASN A 180 -0.05 6.14 11.10
C ASN A 180 0.49 6.51 12.49
N GLN A 181 0.77 7.81 12.71
CA GLN A 181 1.11 8.39 14.01
C GLN A 181 0.04 8.09 15.05
N GLN A 182 -1.22 8.49 14.82
CA GLN A 182 -2.32 8.30 15.77
C GLN A 182 -2.49 6.82 16.16
N ARG A 183 -2.37 5.90 15.19
CA ARG A 183 -2.49 4.46 15.45
C ARG A 183 -1.29 3.88 16.19
N LEU A 184 -0.08 4.37 15.93
CA LEU A 184 1.12 3.98 16.66
C LEU A 184 1.13 4.55 18.09
N GLU A 185 0.70 5.80 18.29
CA GLU A 185 0.50 6.40 19.60
C GLU A 185 -0.53 5.62 20.42
N ALA A 186 -1.70 5.32 19.84
CA ALA A 186 -2.74 4.53 20.49
C ALA A 186 -2.24 3.11 20.84
N TYR A 187 -1.51 2.44 19.94
CA TYR A 187 -0.88 1.16 20.21
C TYR A 187 0.16 1.23 21.33
N LEU A 188 1.05 2.23 21.30
CA LEU A 188 2.10 2.41 22.31
C LEU A 188 1.53 2.82 23.67
N ALA A 189 0.43 3.57 23.71
CA ALA A 189 -0.31 3.88 24.93
C ALA A 189 -0.98 2.61 25.51
N ALA A 190 -1.70 1.86 24.68
CA ALA A 190 -2.34 0.60 25.08
C ALA A 190 -1.31 -0.45 25.53
N ALA A 191 -0.14 -0.52 24.91
CA ALA A 191 0.96 -1.40 25.30
C ALA A 191 1.74 -0.93 26.55
N ARG A 192 1.54 0.31 27.02
CA ARG A 192 2.02 0.78 28.34
C ARG A 192 1.05 0.39 29.47
N THR A 193 -0.22 0.18 29.18
CA THR A 193 -1.24 -0.28 30.14
C THR A 193 -1.44 -1.80 30.04
N PRO A 194 -0.94 -2.62 30.98
CA PRO A 194 -1.35 -4.02 31.03
C PRO A 194 -2.88 -4.07 31.24
N ASN A 195 -3.58 -4.80 30.37
CA ASN A 195 -5.05 -4.87 30.30
C ASN A 195 -5.64 -5.42 31.62
N LEU A 196 -5.86 -4.53 32.58
CA LEU A 196 -6.39 -4.79 33.93
C LEU A 196 -7.92 -4.68 33.96
N ASP A 197 -8.60 -5.25 32.95
CA ASP A 197 -10.05 -5.41 33.01
C ASP A 197 -10.43 -6.52 34.01
N LEU A 198 -10.47 -6.10 35.27
CA LEU A 198 -10.95 -6.87 36.42
C LEU A 198 -12.48 -6.77 36.57
N THR A 199 -13.15 -5.91 35.80
CA THR A 199 -14.57 -5.56 36.03
C THR A 199 -15.51 -6.73 35.76
N GLY A 200 -15.15 -7.63 34.84
CA GLY A 200 -15.88 -8.86 34.57
C GLY A 200 -15.62 -10.04 35.54
N ARG A 201 -14.66 -9.96 36.47
CA ARG A 201 -14.24 -11.12 37.29
C ARG A 201 -14.82 -11.20 38.69
N PHE A 202 -15.51 -10.16 39.17
CA PHE A 202 -16.06 -10.15 40.53
C PHE A 202 -17.44 -10.81 40.68
N ASN A 203 -18.06 -11.29 39.59
CA ASN A 203 -19.43 -11.82 39.62
C ASN A 203 -19.53 -13.35 39.38
N GLU A 204 -18.43 -14.10 39.37
CA GLU A 204 -18.48 -15.57 39.21
C GLU A 204 -17.55 -16.32 40.17
N SER A 205 -18.13 -16.77 41.28
CA SER A 205 -17.44 -17.48 42.35
C SER A 205 -17.43 -19.00 42.11
N SER A 206 -16.43 -19.54 41.38
CA SER A 206 -15.82 -20.86 41.68
C SER A 206 -14.68 -21.29 40.74
N ILE A 207 -13.50 -21.49 41.34
CA ILE A 207 -12.45 -22.49 41.08
C ILE A 207 -12.45 -23.23 39.71
N ARG A 208 -11.44 -22.94 38.86
CA ARG A 208 -10.41 -23.89 38.36
C ARG A 208 -9.55 -23.26 37.25
N GLY A 209 -8.23 -23.19 37.46
CA GLY A 209 -7.24 -23.10 36.39
C GLY A 209 -7.21 -21.82 35.54
N ALA A 210 -7.10 -20.64 36.17
CA ALA A 210 -6.76 -19.43 35.41
C ALA A 210 -5.30 -19.51 34.92
N SER A 211 -5.11 -19.56 33.59
CA SER A 211 -3.79 -19.38 32.97
C SER A 211 -3.12 -18.08 33.44
N PRO A 212 -1.78 -18.00 33.49
CA PRO A 212 -1.10 -16.75 33.83
C PRO A 212 -1.57 -15.64 32.89
N THR A 213 -1.75 -14.46 33.50
CA THR A 213 -2.13 -13.21 32.85
C THR A 213 -1.32 -13.00 31.57
N ARG A 214 -2.00 -12.63 30.47
CA ARG A 214 -1.32 -12.21 29.24
C ARG A 214 -0.56 -10.92 29.51
N SER A 215 0.69 -11.05 29.93
CA SER A 215 1.65 -9.96 29.92
C SER A 215 1.89 -9.55 28.46
N VAL A 216 1.27 -8.45 28.05
CA VAL A 216 1.77 -7.66 26.92
C VAL A 216 2.93 -6.84 27.48
N GLY A 217 4.07 -7.51 27.69
CA GLY A 217 5.17 -6.97 28.48
C GLY A 217 6.41 -7.86 28.50
N THR A 218 7.41 -7.46 27.69
CA THR A 218 8.87 -7.54 27.96
C THR A 218 9.56 -8.88 28.28
N ASP A 219 8.88 -10.01 28.48
CA ASP A 219 9.53 -11.26 28.96
C ASP A 219 10.38 -12.00 27.90
N THR A 220 10.41 -11.58 26.63
CA THR A 220 11.31 -12.18 25.63
C THR A 220 12.17 -11.14 24.91
N PRO A 221 13.46 -11.44 24.61
CA PRO A 221 14.32 -10.56 23.81
C PRO A 221 13.74 -10.24 22.42
N ARG A 222 12.89 -11.13 21.89
CA ARG A 222 12.19 -10.96 20.61
C ARG A 222 11.10 -9.89 20.70
N ASP A 223 10.27 -9.91 21.74
CA ASP A 223 9.21 -8.91 21.92
C ASP A 223 9.82 -7.52 22.26
N LEU A 224 10.94 -7.46 22.98
CA LEU A 224 11.70 -6.22 23.18
C LEU A 224 12.24 -5.65 21.86
N ASN A 225 12.89 -6.48 21.04
CA ASN A 225 13.42 -6.04 19.74
C ASN A 225 12.30 -5.55 18.80
N ALA A 226 11.16 -6.23 18.77
CA ALA A 226 9.98 -5.76 18.04
C ALA A 226 9.48 -4.39 18.56
N ARG A 227 9.49 -4.16 19.88
CA ARG A 227 9.12 -2.86 20.47
C ARG A 227 10.12 -1.75 20.10
N VAL A 228 11.42 -2.02 20.13
CA VAL A 228 12.46 -1.06 19.66
C VAL A 228 12.24 -0.70 18.20
N LYS A 229 11.96 -1.68 17.33
CA LYS A 229 11.66 -1.42 15.92
C LYS A 229 10.37 -0.60 15.69
N ILE A 230 9.35 -0.77 16.54
CA ILE A 230 8.15 0.09 16.50
C ILE A 230 8.50 1.53 16.90
N LEU A 231 9.35 1.72 17.91
CA LEU A 231 9.85 3.05 18.30
C LEU A 231 10.69 3.70 17.18
N GLU A 232 11.53 2.93 16.50
CA GLU A 232 12.35 3.36 15.35
C GLU A 232 11.48 3.83 14.16
N LEU A 233 10.47 3.04 13.79
CA LEU A 233 9.51 3.40 12.74
C LEU A 233 8.70 4.64 13.13
N TYR A 234 8.26 4.73 14.39
CA TYR A 234 7.53 5.89 14.89
C TYR A 234 8.39 7.16 14.85
N THR A 235 9.53 7.15 15.54
CA THR A 235 10.36 8.34 15.77
C THR A 235 11.18 8.77 14.55
N LEU A 236 11.78 7.84 13.81
CA LEU A 236 12.71 8.15 12.70
C LEU A 236 12.05 8.11 11.31
N HIS A 237 10.78 7.71 11.20
CA HIS A 237 10.11 7.61 9.89
C HIS A 237 8.72 8.28 9.85
N VAL A 238 7.86 8.03 10.84
CA VAL A 238 6.50 8.57 10.86
C VAL A 238 6.50 10.04 11.27
N LEU A 239 7.15 10.40 12.38
CA LEU A 239 7.21 11.80 12.85
C LEU A 239 7.95 12.73 11.86
N LEU A 240 9.06 12.28 11.26
CA LEU A 240 9.79 13.07 10.26
C LEU A 240 8.93 13.41 9.03
N ARG A 241 8.03 12.51 8.62
CA ARG A 241 7.10 12.76 7.50
C ARG A 241 5.92 13.66 7.84
N ASN A 242 5.72 13.98 9.12
CA ASN A 242 4.79 15.02 9.58
C ASN A 242 5.55 16.30 10.01
N ASP A 243 6.87 16.37 9.79
CA ASP A 243 7.77 17.44 10.23
C ASP A 243 7.83 17.67 11.77
N GLU A 244 7.52 16.65 12.56
CA GLU A 244 7.48 16.71 14.03
C GLU A 244 8.84 16.35 14.68
N TRP A 245 9.91 17.01 14.24
CA TRP A 245 11.31 16.71 14.62
C TRP A 245 11.61 16.90 16.12
N GLU A 246 11.17 18.01 16.71
CA GLU A 246 11.38 18.26 18.16
C GLU A 246 10.58 17.28 19.02
N TYR A 247 9.36 16.91 18.60
CA TYR A 247 8.57 15.89 19.28
C TYR A 247 9.24 14.50 19.22
N ALA A 248 9.90 14.17 18.10
CA ALA A 248 10.71 12.96 17.99
C ALA A 248 11.90 12.98 18.97
N ARG A 249 12.61 14.11 19.09
CA ARG A 249 13.73 14.29 20.06
C ARG A 249 13.26 14.12 21.50
N ASP A 250 12.18 14.79 21.89
CA ASP A 250 11.58 14.69 23.22
C ASP A 250 11.11 13.27 23.54
N PHE A 251 10.49 12.60 22.57
CA PHE A 251 9.98 11.24 22.73
C PHE A 251 11.11 10.20 22.84
N ILE A 252 12.20 10.33 22.07
CA ILE A 252 13.40 9.48 22.20
C ILE A 252 14.03 9.70 23.58
N SER A 253 14.18 10.96 24.00
CA SER A 253 14.81 11.33 25.28
C SER A 253 14.01 10.85 26.51
N SER A 254 12.69 10.86 26.43
CA SER A 254 11.78 10.40 27.50
C SER A 254 11.42 8.91 27.44
N SER A 255 11.99 8.15 26.50
CA SER A 255 11.69 6.72 26.35
C SER A 255 12.44 5.84 27.37
N GLU A 256 11.73 5.37 28.38
CA GLU A 256 12.19 4.37 29.37
C GLU A 256 12.51 2.98 28.76
N VAL A 257 12.13 2.75 27.50
CA VAL A 257 12.28 1.47 26.79
C VAL A 257 13.62 1.37 26.06
N LEU A 258 14.28 2.51 25.83
CA LEU A 258 15.58 2.58 25.16
C LEU A 258 16.68 2.71 26.22
N ASP A 259 17.63 1.77 26.18
CA ASP A 259 18.91 1.90 26.90
C ASP A 259 19.69 3.11 26.35
N GLU A 260 20.61 3.67 27.16
CA GLU A 260 21.34 4.90 26.80
C GLU A 260 22.03 4.80 25.42
N GLU A 261 22.74 3.71 25.15
CA GLU A 261 23.39 3.43 23.85
C GLU A 261 22.41 3.47 22.67
N ARG A 262 21.18 3.00 22.87
CA ARG A 262 20.12 3.03 21.84
C ARG A 262 19.52 4.43 21.69
N ARG A 263 19.35 5.16 22.80
CA ARG A 263 18.89 6.55 22.78
C ARG A 263 19.88 7.42 22.00
N ASP A 264 21.17 7.32 22.32
CA ASP A 264 22.24 8.03 21.63
C ASP A 264 22.29 7.67 20.14
N ALA A 265 22.19 6.38 19.78
CA ALA A 265 22.14 5.94 18.40
C ALA A 265 20.92 6.51 17.63
N PHE A 266 19.75 6.60 18.27
CA PHE A 266 18.54 7.18 17.66
C PHE A 266 18.65 8.70 17.48
N LEU A 267 19.22 9.41 18.48
CA LEU A 267 19.46 10.85 18.37
C LEU A 267 20.51 11.18 17.31
N ALA A 268 21.59 10.40 17.24
CA ALA A 268 22.61 10.54 16.19
C ALA A 268 22.05 10.24 14.79
N ALA A 269 21.19 9.23 14.64
CA ALA A 269 20.49 8.95 13.39
C ALA A 269 19.54 10.09 12.99
N LEU A 270 18.80 10.65 13.96
CA LEU A 270 17.90 11.78 13.73
C LEU A 270 18.66 13.03 13.27
N GLN A 271 19.79 13.35 13.91
CA GLN A 271 20.66 14.45 13.49
C GLN A 271 21.23 14.20 12.09
N SER A 272 21.74 13.00 11.80
CA SER A 272 22.25 12.65 10.47
C SER A 272 21.20 12.78 9.35
N LEU A 273 19.92 12.51 9.64
CA LEU A 273 18.82 12.69 8.70
C LEU A 273 18.43 14.16 8.51
N GLU A 274 18.61 14.99 9.54
CA GLU A 274 18.41 16.43 9.46
C GLU A 274 19.51 17.10 8.62
N ASP A 275 20.77 16.74 8.87
CA ASP A 275 21.94 17.17 8.11
C ASP A 275 21.81 16.76 6.62
N GLU A 276 21.45 15.50 6.32
CA GLU A 276 21.26 15.02 4.94
C GLU A 276 20.12 15.76 4.22
N ARG A 277 19.03 16.11 4.95
CA ARG A 277 17.93 16.93 4.42
C ARG A 277 18.39 18.35 4.10
N GLU A 278 19.19 18.97 4.96
CA GLU A 278 19.73 20.31 4.71
C GLU A 278 20.68 20.31 3.51
N GLU A 279 21.62 19.35 3.44
CA GLU A 279 22.51 19.19 2.29
C GLU A 279 21.74 18.94 0.98
N ALA A 280 20.64 18.17 1.03
CA ALA A 280 19.79 17.95 -0.13
C ALA A 280 19.10 19.24 -0.60
N ALA A 281 18.58 20.04 0.34
CA ALA A 281 17.97 21.33 0.04
C ALA A 281 18.99 22.36 -0.51
N GLN A 282 20.21 22.40 0.04
CA GLN A 282 21.30 23.23 -0.49
C GLN A 282 21.68 22.82 -1.92
N ARG A 283 21.86 21.51 -2.18
CA ARG A 283 22.15 20.98 -3.52
C ARG A 283 21.04 21.28 -4.53
N GLU A 284 19.76 21.23 -4.12
CA GLU A 284 18.66 21.60 -5.00
C GLU A 284 18.65 23.11 -5.31
N GLN A 285 18.93 23.97 -4.33
CA GLN A 285 19.01 25.42 -4.51
C GLN A 285 20.15 25.82 -5.47
N ASP A 286 21.34 25.22 -5.34
CA ASP A 286 22.45 25.49 -6.26
C ASP A 286 22.12 25.04 -7.69
N LEU A 287 21.52 23.85 -7.85
CA LEU A 287 21.06 23.36 -9.17
C LEU A 287 19.92 24.22 -9.76
N ALA A 288 19.07 24.81 -8.92
CA ALA A 288 18.05 25.76 -9.35
C ALA A 288 18.70 27.08 -9.83
N ARG A 289 19.66 27.61 -9.08
CA ARG A 289 20.41 28.83 -9.43
C ARG A 289 21.16 28.67 -10.74
N GLU A 290 21.87 27.55 -10.94
CA GLU A 290 22.53 27.25 -12.22
C GLU A 290 21.57 27.20 -13.41
N LYS A 291 20.37 26.65 -13.22
CA LYS A 291 19.35 26.59 -14.28
C LYS A 291 18.80 27.98 -14.60
N GLU A 292 18.57 28.82 -13.59
CA GLU A 292 18.14 30.20 -13.77
C GLU A 292 19.22 31.05 -14.46
N GLU A 293 20.48 30.95 -14.03
CA GLU A 293 21.62 31.64 -14.64
C GLU A 293 21.77 31.28 -16.12
N LYS A 294 21.65 29.99 -16.49
CA LYS A 294 21.65 29.52 -17.88
C LYS A 294 20.48 30.08 -18.68
N LEU A 295 19.26 30.00 -18.16
CA LEU A 295 18.05 30.50 -18.84
C LEU A 295 18.10 32.02 -19.03
N LYS A 296 18.68 32.76 -18.07
CA LYS A 296 18.90 34.21 -18.20
C LYS A 296 19.95 34.53 -19.28
N ALA A 297 21.06 33.79 -19.33
CA ALA A 297 22.07 33.96 -20.38
C ALA A 297 21.50 33.71 -21.78
N ASP A 298 20.70 32.65 -21.94
CA ASP A 298 20.01 32.33 -23.20
C ASP A 298 19.03 33.44 -23.62
N LEU A 299 18.29 34.03 -22.68
CA LEU A 299 17.39 35.17 -22.93
C LEU A 299 18.16 36.45 -23.32
N GLU A 300 19.28 36.74 -22.66
CA GLU A 300 20.14 37.89 -23.00
C GLU A 300 20.78 37.71 -24.38
N GLU A 301 21.24 36.50 -24.73
CA GLU A 301 21.77 36.22 -26.07
C GLU A 301 20.66 36.32 -27.14
N ALA A 302 19.48 35.72 -26.89
CA ALA A 302 18.34 35.82 -27.81
C ALA A 302 17.91 37.28 -28.04
N ARG A 303 17.92 38.11 -26.99
CA ARG A 303 17.65 39.56 -27.09
C ARG A 303 18.72 40.28 -27.91
N LYS A 304 20.00 39.97 -27.70
CA LYS A 304 21.11 40.55 -28.48
C LYS A 304 21.03 40.16 -29.96
N ARG A 305 20.76 38.89 -30.27
CA ARG A 305 20.56 38.40 -31.64
C ARG A 305 19.37 39.07 -32.35
N ARG A 306 18.28 39.37 -31.63
CA ARG A 306 17.15 40.15 -32.16
C ARG A 306 17.55 41.58 -32.53
N ILE A 307 18.18 42.31 -31.61
CA ILE A 307 18.63 43.71 -31.86
C ILE A 307 19.60 43.77 -33.05
N GLU A 308 20.56 42.84 -33.11
CA GLU A 308 21.53 42.77 -34.21
C GLU A 308 20.90 42.36 -35.57
N SER A 309 19.77 41.65 -35.54
CA SER A 309 18.96 41.36 -36.73
C SER A 309 18.19 42.60 -37.19
N GLU A 310 17.52 43.28 -36.27
CA GLU A 310 16.76 44.50 -36.53
C GLU A 310 17.65 45.63 -37.06
N GLU A 311 18.87 45.79 -36.52
CA GLU A 311 19.84 46.79 -37.00
C GLU A 311 20.35 46.48 -38.41
N ARG A 312 20.63 45.21 -38.73
CA ARG A 312 20.99 44.80 -40.10
C ARG A 312 19.86 45.01 -41.10
N GLU A 313 18.61 44.79 -40.68
CA GLU A 313 17.43 45.03 -41.52
C GLU A 313 17.18 46.53 -41.73
N ALA A 314 17.27 47.33 -40.67
CA ALA A 314 17.16 48.79 -40.73
C ALA A 314 18.21 49.41 -41.67
N ARG A 315 19.47 48.96 -41.59
CA ARG A 315 20.55 49.45 -42.45
C ARG A 315 20.31 49.11 -43.93
N ARG A 316 19.79 47.92 -44.24
CA ARG A 316 19.38 47.54 -45.60
C ARG A 316 18.22 48.39 -46.12
N LEU A 317 17.25 48.70 -45.25
CA LEU A 317 16.10 49.53 -45.62
C LEU A 317 16.51 51.00 -45.84
N GLU A 318 17.47 51.51 -45.07
CA GLU A 318 18.03 52.85 -45.25
C GLU A 318 18.84 52.95 -46.55
N GLU A 319 19.74 52.01 -46.82
CA GLU A 319 20.50 51.93 -48.08
C GLU A 319 19.56 51.85 -49.30
N GLN A 320 18.47 51.07 -49.21
CA GLN A 320 17.45 50.99 -50.26
C GLN A 320 16.65 52.30 -50.41
N ARG A 321 16.40 53.05 -49.33
CA ARG A 321 15.76 54.38 -49.37
C ARG A 321 16.67 55.44 -49.98
N GLU A 322 17.97 55.40 -49.68
CA GLU A 322 18.96 56.29 -50.29
C GLU A 322 19.14 56.00 -51.78
N ALA A 323 19.24 54.73 -52.16
CA ALA A 323 19.29 54.32 -53.57
C ALA A 323 18.08 54.85 -54.36
N ARG A 324 16.86 54.70 -53.81
CA ARG A 324 15.63 55.22 -54.42
C ARG A 324 15.63 56.75 -54.56
N ARG A 325 16.10 57.48 -53.53
CA ARG A 325 16.23 58.96 -53.59
C ARG A 325 17.26 59.40 -54.64
N LEU A 326 18.35 58.67 -54.79
CA LEU A 326 19.37 58.93 -55.80
C LEU A 326 18.83 58.67 -57.21
N GLU A 327 18.05 57.61 -57.38
CA GLU A 327 17.36 57.27 -58.63
C GLU A 327 16.29 58.33 -59.00
N GLU A 328 15.49 58.79 -58.04
CA GLU A 328 14.53 59.88 -58.23
C GLU A 328 15.22 61.20 -58.64
N GLN A 329 16.38 61.55 -58.04
CA GLN A 329 17.19 62.70 -58.49
C GLN A 329 17.78 62.51 -59.90
N ARG A 330 18.13 61.28 -60.28
CA ARG A 330 18.70 60.97 -61.59
C ARG A 330 17.62 60.98 -62.68
N GLY A 331 16.44 60.45 -62.39
CA GLY A 331 15.24 60.51 -63.24
C GLY A 331 14.75 61.95 -63.45
N ALA A 332 14.84 62.82 -62.43
CA ALA A 332 14.49 64.23 -62.56
C ALA A 332 15.38 65.05 -63.54
N ARG A 333 16.53 64.50 -63.96
CA ARG A 333 17.37 65.05 -65.04
C ARG A 333 17.35 64.25 -66.35
N ALA A 334 16.78 63.04 -66.32
CA ALA A 334 16.62 62.16 -67.48
C ALA A 334 15.13 61.95 -67.74
N GLY A 335 14.44 63.03 -68.11
CA GLY A 335 13.05 62.95 -68.54
C GLY A 335 12.93 62.27 -69.91
N SER A 336 11.85 61.50 -70.09
CA SER A 336 11.33 61.06 -71.39
C SER A 336 12.21 60.11 -72.22
N GLU A 337 12.16 58.81 -71.92
CA GLU A 337 11.85 57.82 -72.97
C GLU A 337 11.10 56.61 -72.37
N VAL A 338 10.09 56.12 -73.09
CA VAL A 338 9.19 55.03 -72.70
C VAL A 338 9.07 54.07 -73.88
N ASP A 339 9.12 52.75 -73.60
CA ASP A 339 8.88 51.63 -74.53
C ASP A 339 10.01 51.40 -75.58
N TYR A 340 10.66 50.23 -75.68
CA TYR A 340 10.04 49.00 -76.19
C TYR A 340 10.76 47.69 -75.77
N GLY A 341 9.96 46.68 -75.38
CA GLY A 341 10.30 45.24 -75.38
C GLY A 341 11.05 44.72 -74.14
N VAL A 342 10.60 43.68 -73.43
CA VAL A 342 10.16 42.36 -73.94
C VAL A 342 9.30 41.61 -72.89
N ASP A 343 8.37 40.80 -73.40
CA ASP A 343 7.55 39.75 -72.75
C ASP A 343 6.72 40.09 -71.51
N SER A 344 5.39 40.12 -71.69
CA SER A 344 4.40 39.92 -70.63
C SER A 344 3.03 39.53 -71.18
N SER A 345 2.71 38.23 -71.19
CA SER A 345 1.34 37.73 -70.94
C SER A 345 1.26 36.24 -70.59
N HIS A 346 1.36 35.94 -69.29
CA HIS A 346 0.66 34.82 -68.63
C HIS A 346 1.12 33.36 -68.95
N PRO A 347 0.78 32.33 -68.12
CA PRO A 347 -0.27 32.30 -67.10
C PRO A 347 0.11 31.82 -65.68
N VAL A 348 -0.92 31.90 -64.83
CA VAL A 348 -0.95 31.42 -63.44
C VAL A 348 -1.27 29.91 -63.39
N GLN A 349 -0.86 29.28 -62.29
CA GLN A 349 -1.35 28.01 -61.71
C GLN A 349 -0.80 26.64 -62.18
N SER A 350 -0.10 25.99 -61.23
CA SER A 350 -0.22 24.57 -60.81
C SER A 350 -0.17 23.45 -61.87
N ASN A 351 0.93 22.67 -61.90
CA ASN A 351 1.01 21.36 -61.22
C ASN A 351 2.31 20.57 -61.54
N GLY A 352 2.75 19.76 -60.57
CA GLY A 352 3.65 18.62 -60.80
C GLY A 352 5.15 18.93 -60.94
N SER A 353 6.07 17.98 -60.72
CA SER A 353 5.87 16.60 -60.22
C SER A 353 7.12 16.06 -59.52
N ALA A 354 6.98 14.92 -58.85
CA ALA A 354 7.99 14.30 -58.00
C ALA A 354 9.05 13.47 -58.76
N ASN A 355 10.27 13.43 -58.22
CA ASN A 355 11.12 12.24 -58.01
C ASN A 355 12.49 12.69 -57.47
N GLY A 356 13.13 12.08 -56.48
CA GLY A 356 12.74 11.02 -55.52
C GLY A 356 13.61 11.20 -54.25
N LYS A 357 13.71 10.28 -53.30
CA LYS A 357 13.31 8.88 -53.28
C LYS A 357 13.23 8.43 -51.82
N ALA A 358 12.07 7.97 -51.36
CA ALA A 358 11.95 7.29 -50.07
C ALA A 358 12.17 5.77 -50.27
N ASN A 359 13.15 5.21 -49.56
CA ASN A 359 13.02 3.85 -49.03
C ASN A 359 12.35 3.98 -47.65
N GLY A 360 11.34 3.22 -47.28
CA GLY A 360 10.58 2.27 -48.09
C GLY A 360 9.60 1.48 -47.21
N SER A 361 8.31 1.52 -47.60
CA SER A 361 7.21 0.57 -47.29
C SER A 361 7.09 0.00 -45.86
N ALA A 362 6.06 0.30 -45.05
CA ALA A 362 4.61 0.22 -45.28
C ALA A 362 4.02 -1.21 -45.41
N GLY A 363 2.81 -1.39 -44.85
CA GLY A 363 1.99 -2.62 -44.92
C GLY A 363 1.99 -3.40 -43.59
N GLY A 364 0.86 -3.77 -43.00
CA GLY A 364 -0.52 -3.58 -43.44
C GLY A 364 -1.54 -3.86 -42.31
N LYS A 365 -2.80 -3.51 -42.56
CA LYS A 365 -3.89 -3.53 -41.57
C LYS A 365 -4.36 -4.96 -41.22
N SER A 366 -4.79 -5.12 -39.98
CA SER A 366 -5.93 -5.94 -39.51
C SER A 366 -6.37 -7.20 -40.28
N SER A 367 -6.49 -8.32 -39.57
CA SER A 367 -7.74 -9.11 -39.54
C SER A 367 -7.77 -10.11 -38.36
N PRO A 368 -8.96 -10.59 -37.95
CA PRO A 368 -9.14 -11.35 -36.72
C PRO A 368 -9.15 -12.89 -36.91
N SER A 369 -8.91 -13.59 -35.80
CA SER A 369 -9.39 -14.94 -35.40
C SER A 369 -9.92 -15.93 -36.46
N LYS A 370 -9.39 -17.16 -36.45
CA LYS A 370 -10.18 -18.40 -36.25
C LYS A 370 -9.31 -19.60 -35.80
N PRO A 371 -9.89 -20.65 -35.19
CA PRO A 371 -9.16 -21.80 -34.64
C PRO A 371 -9.28 -23.08 -35.51
N ALA A 372 -8.53 -24.12 -35.12
CA ALA A 372 -8.96 -25.52 -34.93
C ALA A 372 -7.99 -26.60 -35.46
N ALA A 373 -7.59 -27.48 -34.53
CA ALA A 373 -7.33 -28.92 -34.63
C ALA A 373 -6.88 -29.59 -35.94
N ALA A 374 -5.75 -30.30 -35.85
CA ALA A 374 -5.66 -31.73 -36.16
C ALA A 374 -4.79 -32.40 -35.07
#